data_AF-X1GJT1-F1
#
_entry.id   AF-X1GJT1-F1
#
_cell.length_a   1.000
_cell.length_b   1.000
_cell.length_c   1.000
_cell.angle_alpha   90.00
_cell.angle_beta   90.00
_cell.angle_gamma   90.00
#
_symmetry.space_group_name_H-M   'P 1'
#
loop_
_entity.id
_entity.type
_entity.pdbx_description
1 polymer ?
#
loop_
_entity_poly.entity_id
_entity_poly.type
_entity_poly.pdbx_seq_one_letter_code
_entity_poly.pdbx_strand_id
1 'polypeptide(L)'
;GLLTINSFAPSADFDAFLEQTFAALSAQHTPALIIDMRRNGGGSGRLAQQVVSYLTDQPYKLIGAFYVKVTDDLKALYTKGTTHTDEDTRKIVMANPAGTLIDGLKGTGPVVVTPPHRDHVYRGKVYLLTANNTFSAAAMFAAYVKCNGLGKVVGEEPGQATNFVADAVPFTMPNSGLSFEVSFSEIHMACEQSYYHGIQPDYPFAASRESISTGEDAVLDYTLKLIGKR
;
A
#
# COMPACT_ATOMS: atom_id res chain seq x y z
N GLY A 1 -12.01 -11.32 -14.01
CA GLY A 1 -12.78 -10.47 -13.08
C GLY A 1 -12.17 -9.09 -13.07
N LEU A 2 -12.99 -8.06 -12.81
CA LEU A 2 -12.54 -6.70 -12.56
C LEU A 2 -12.97 -6.33 -11.14
N LEU A 3 -12.01 -5.93 -10.32
CA LEU A 3 -12.21 -5.48 -8.94
C LEU A 3 -11.69 -4.04 -8.85
N THR A 4 -12.53 -3.09 -8.48
CA THR A 4 -12.13 -1.70 -8.28
C THR A 4 -12.03 -1.41 -6.78
N ILE A 5 -10.89 -0.90 -6.34
CA ILE A 5 -10.69 -0.47 -4.94
C ILE A 5 -10.24 0.99 -5.00
N ASN A 6 -11.18 1.91 -4.77
CA ASN A 6 -10.92 3.35 -4.89
C ASN A 6 -10.40 3.99 -3.59
N SER A 7 -10.39 3.27 -2.47
CA SER A 7 -9.84 3.78 -1.21
C SER A 7 -9.46 2.63 -0.28
N PHE A 8 -8.47 2.86 0.58
CA PHE A 8 -8.19 2.06 1.77
C PHE A 8 -8.66 2.77 3.05
N ALA A 9 -9.59 3.72 2.96
CA ALA A 9 -10.23 4.26 4.14
C ALA A 9 -10.97 3.14 4.91
N PRO A 10 -10.91 3.14 6.26
CA PRO A 10 -11.64 2.18 7.08
C PRO A 10 -13.13 2.11 6.70
N SER A 11 -13.63 0.89 6.51
CA SER A 11 -15.05 0.60 6.28
C SER A 11 -15.43 -0.66 7.03
N ALA A 12 -16.63 -0.67 7.63
CA ALA A 12 -17.15 -1.83 8.36
C ALA A 12 -17.42 -3.02 7.44
N ASP A 13 -17.71 -2.77 6.16
CA ASP A 13 -18.12 -3.78 5.20
C ASP A 13 -16.94 -4.38 4.39
N PHE A 14 -15.71 -3.87 4.61
CA PHE A 14 -14.57 -4.22 3.77
C PHE A 14 -14.20 -5.70 3.84
N ASP A 15 -14.25 -6.30 5.04
CA ASP A 15 -13.95 -7.72 5.23
C ASP A 15 -14.96 -8.61 4.50
N ALA A 16 -16.26 -8.34 4.69
CA ALA A 16 -17.34 -9.08 4.02
C ALA A 16 -17.29 -8.91 2.50
N PHE A 17 -16.97 -7.70 2.01
CA PHE A 17 -16.78 -7.42 0.60
C PHE A 17 -15.66 -8.29 0.00
N LEU A 18 -14.50 -8.37 0.65
CA LEU A 18 -13.40 -9.20 0.16
C LEU A 18 -13.78 -10.68 0.17
N GLU A 19 -14.36 -11.18 1.26
CA GLU A 19 -14.78 -12.58 1.38
C GLU A 19 -15.73 -12.98 0.24
N GLN A 20 -16.79 -12.19 0.02
CA GLN A 20 -17.76 -12.42 -1.06
C GLN A 20 -17.13 -12.32 -2.44
N THR A 21 -16.24 -11.33 -2.65
CA THR A 21 -15.55 -11.14 -3.93
C THR A 21 -14.68 -12.35 -4.27
N PHE A 22 -13.84 -12.80 -3.34
CA PHE A 22 -12.92 -13.90 -3.60
C PHE A 22 -13.61 -15.27 -3.64
N ALA A 23 -14.70 -15.46 -2.88
CA ALA A 23 -15.59 -16.61 -3.04
C ALA A 23 -16.20 -16.66 -4.45
N ALA A 24 -16.71 -15.53 -4.96
CA ALA A 24 -17.29 -15.44 -6.30
C ALA A 24 -16.23 -15.70 -7.40
N LEU A 25 -15.03 -15.15 -7.27
CA LEU A 25 -13.92 -15.39 -8.20
C LEU A 25 -13.54 -16.88 -8.26
N SER A 26 -13.51 -17.54 -7.09
CA SER A 26 -13.25 -18.97 -6.96
C SER A 26 -14.34 -19.80 -7.64
N ALA A 27 -15.62 -19.54 -7.33
CA ALA A 27 -16.75 -20.27 -7.92
C ALA A 27 -16.82 -20.13 -9.45
N GLN A 28 -16.47 -18.95 -9.98
CA GLN A 28 -16.44 -18.67 -11.41
C GLN A 28 -15.17 -19.17 -12.12
N HIS A 29 -14.21 -19.78 -11.40
CA HIS A 29 -12.93 -20.21 -11.95
C HIS A 29 -12.21 -19.11 -12.74
N THR A 30 -12.22 -17.89 -12.20
CA THR A 30 -11.74 -16.71 -12.93
C THR A 30 -10.23 -16.79 -13.16
N PRO A 31 -9.74 -16.88 -14.43
CA PRO A 31 -8.32 -17.15 -14.71
C PRO A 31 -7.43 -15.91 -14.55
N ALA A 32 -8.00 -14.72 -14.68
CA ALA A 32 -7.30 -13.45 -14.49
C ALA A 32 -8.18 -12.42 -13.75
N LEU A 33 -7.57 -11.72 -12.80
CA LEU A 33 -8.15 -10.65 -12.01
C LEU A 33 -7.43 -9.34 -12.34
N ILE A 34 -8.20 -8.34 -12.77
CA ILE A 34 -7.73 -6.96 -12.85
C ILE A 34 -8.17 -6.27 -11.56
N ILE A 35 -7.22 -5.67 -10.84
CA ILE A 35 -7.49 -4.82 -9.68
C ILE A 35 -7.21 -3.38 -10.09
N ASP A 36 -8.23 -2.53 -10.09
CA ASP A 36 -8.10 -1.12 -10.47
C ASP A 36 -7.90 -0.24 -9.23
N MET A 37 -6.70 0.34 -9.14
CA MET A 37 -6.25 1.25 -8.07
C MET A 37 -5.95 2.65 -8.58
N ARG A 38 -6.26 2.95 -9.86
CA ARG A 38 -5.90 4.22 -10.50
C ARG A 38 -6.55 5.43 -9.85
N ARG A 39 -7.59 5.27 -9.01
CA ARG A 39 -8.23 6.38 -8.28
C ARG A 39 -8.02 6.32 -6.77
N ASN A 40 -7.08 5.50 -6.30
CA ASN A 40 -6.90 5.22 -4.88
C ASN A 40 -5.74 5.99 -4.26
N GLY A 41 -6.05 7.02 -3.48
CA GLY A 41 -5.07 7.82 -2.75
C GLY A 41 -4.51 7.16 -1.47
N GLY A 42 -4.97 5.96 -1.13
CA GLY A 42 -4.52 5.19 0.03
C GLY A 42 -5.51 5.20 1.20
N GLY A 43 -4.97 5.24 2.42
CA GLY A 43 -5.71 5.01 3.67
C GLY A 43 -4.95 4.06 4.59
N SER A 44 -5.63 3.04 5.11
CA SER A 44 -5.06 2.09 6.05
C SER A 44 -4.18 1.04 5.37
N GLY A 45 -2.91 0.96 5.79
CA GLY A 45 -2.00 -0.13 5.41
C GLY A 45 -2.49 -1.52 5.85
N ARG A 46 -3.35 -1.61 6.87
CA ARG A 46 -3.98 -2.88 7.29
C ARG A 46 -4.97 -3.38 6.25
N LEU A 47 -5.81 -2.49 5.69
CA LEU A 47 -6.76 -2.88 4.64
C LEU A 47 -6.01 -3.31 3.37
N ALA A 48 -4.91 -2.65 3.01
CA ALA A 48 -4.04 -3.09 1.93
C ALA A 48 -3.49 -4.52 2.16
N GLN A 49 -3.01 -4.82 3.37
CA GLN A 49 -2.56 -6.17 3.74
C GLN A 49 -3.70 -7.20 3.75
N GLN A 50 -4.92 -6.81 4.13
CA GLN A 50 -6.08 -7.69 4.03
C GLN A 50 -6.34 -8.12 2.59
N VAL A 51 -6.21 -7.22 1.61
CA VAL A 51 -6.30 -7.61 0.19
C VAL A 51 -5.20 -8.59 -0.19
N VAL A 52 -3.94 -8.35 0.24
CA VAL A 52 -2.82 -9.27 -0.02
C VAL A 52 -3.08 -10.67 0.54
N SER A 53 -3.75 -10.79 1.70
CA SER A 53 -4.08 -12.10 2.29
C SER A 53 -5.00 -12.96 1.41
N TYR A 54 -5.72 -12.37 0.46
CA TYR A 54 -6.51 -13.10 -0.54
C TYR A 54 -5.73 -13.40 -1.83
N LEU A 55 -4.51 -12.87 -1.99
CA LEU A 55 -3.65 -13.09 -3.16
C LEU A 55 -2.54 -14.12 -2.89
N THR A 56 -2.24 -14.42 -1.62
CA THR A 56 -1.23 -15.41 -1.25
C THR A 56 -1.52 -15.99 0.14
N ASP A 57 -1.19 -17.27 0.32
CA ASP A 57 -1.09 -17.96 1.61
C ASP A 57 0.36 -18.17 2.07
N GLN A 58 1.33 -17.74 1.24
CA GLN A 58 2.76 -17.82 1.56
C GLN A 58 3.23 -16.54 2.24
N PRO A 59 4.24 -16.62 3.13
CA PRO A 59 4.89 -15.44 3.68
C PRO A 59 5.37 -14.48 2.59
N TYR A 60 5.16 -13.19 2.80
CA TYR A 60 5.52 -12.15 1.85
C TYR A 60 6.25 -10.99 2.55
N LYS A 61 7.09 -10.28 1.80
CA LYS A 61 7.82 -9.10 2.26
C LYS A 61 6.88 -7.90 2.26
N LEU A 62 6.66 -7.33 3.43
CA LEU A 62 5.90 -6.10 3.61
C LEU A 62 6.76 -4.90 3.24
N ILE A 63 7.86 -4.70 3.95
CA ILE A 63 8.80 -3.58 3.76
C ILE A 63 10.24 -4.09 3.85
N GLY A 64 11.17 -3.36 3.25
CA GLY A 64 12.61 -3.63 3.31
C GLY A 64 13.26 -3.11 4.58
N ALA A 65 12.90 -1.90 5.01
CA ALA A 65 13.41 -1.27 6.23
C ALA A 65 12.38 -0.30 6.83
N PHE A 66 12.50 -0.08 8.15
CA PHE A 66 11.68 0.87 8.90
C PHE A 66 12.54 1.61 9.92
N TYR A 67 12.61 2.92 9.76
CA TYR A 67 13.38 3.81 10.64
C TYR A 67 12.43 4.69 11.42
N VAL A 68 12.79 4.97 12.68
CA VAL A 68 12.01 5.88 13.54
C VAL A 68 12.93 6.87 14.23
N LYS A 69 12.63 8.17 14.09
CA LYS A 69 13.26 9.23 14.87
C LYS A 69 12.49 9.44 16.17
N VAL A 70 13.11 9.10 17.29
CA VAL A 70 12.51 9.28 18.62
C VAL A 70 12.60 10.76 19.03
N THR A 71 11.46 11.34 19.38
CA THR A 71 11.36 12.71 19.92
C THR A 71 10.49 12.70 21.18
N ASP A 72 10.59 13.73 22.01
CA ASP A 72 9.72 13.88 23.17
C ASP A 72 8.25 14.06 22.75
N ASP A 73 7.99 14.76 21.65
CA ASP A 73 6.65 14.92 21.10
C ASP A 73 6.04 13.60 20.64
N LEU A 74 6.82 12.72 20.01
CA LEU A 74 6.38 11.38 19.62
C LEU A 74 6.01 10.55 20.86
N LYS A 75 6.83 10.59 21.92
CA LYS A 75 6.54 9.89 23.18
C LYS A 75 5.28 10.43 23.85
N ALA A 76 5.09 11.75 23.85
CA ALA A 76 3.90 12.39 24.37
C ALA A 76 2.65 11.96 23.58
N LEU A 77 2.76 11.90 22.25
CA LEU A 77 1.70 11.41 21.37
C LEU A 77 1.31 9.96 21.68
N TYR A 78 2.30 9.06 21.83
CA TYR A 78 2.05 7.66 22.17
C TYR A 78 1.46 7.46 23.57
N THR A 79 1.79 8.33 24.53
CA THR A 79 1.21 8.29 25.88
C THR A 79 -0.27 8.68 25.88
N LYS A 80 -0.69 9.56 24.97
CA LYS A 80 -2.11 9.96 24.81
C LYS A 80 -2.96 8.88 24.14
N GLY A 81 -2.36 7.85 23.53
CA GLY A 81 -3.08 6.78 22.84
C GLY A 81 -3.77 7.22 21.53
N THR A 82 -3.35 8.35 20.96
CA THR A 82 -4.00 8.96 19.79
C THR A 82 -3.48 8.43 18.45
N THR A 83 -2.60 7.43 18.45
CA THR A 83 -2.02 6.84 17.23
C THR A 83 -2.40 5.38 17.06
N HIS A 84 -2.53 4.95 15.80
CA HIS A 84 -2.65 3.54 15.42
C HIS A 84 -1.27 2.88 15.28
N THR A 85 -0.42 3.02 16.30
CA THR A 85 0.92 2.42 16.30
C THR A 85 0.87 1.00 16.87
N ASP A 86 1.62 0.06 16.27
CA ASP A 86 1.77 -1.26 16.85
C ASP A 86 2.48 -1.21 18.22
N GLU A 87 2.10 -2.11 19.12
CA GLU A 87 2.50 -2.05 20.54
C GLU A 87 4.01 -2.20 20.71
N ASP A 88 4.67 -2.99 19.86
CA ASP A 88 6.10 -3.22 19.89
C ASP A 88 6.87 -1.97 19.50
N THR A 89 6.47 -1.30 18.42
CA THR A 89 7.01 0.02 18.04
C THR A 89 6.87 1.02 19.18
N ARG A 90 5.69 1.08 19.81
CA ARG A 90 5.45 1.95 20.97
C ARG A 90 6.42 1.64 22.12
N LYS A 91 6.57 0.38 22.50
CA LYS A 91 7.49 -0.05 23.59
C LYS A 91 8.93 0.36 23.29
N ILE A 92 9.41 0.12 22.07
CA ILE A 92 10.78 0.44 21.66
C ILE A 92 10.99 1.96 21.69
N VAL A 93 10.06 2.76 21.15
CA VAL A 93 10.14 4.23 21.17
C VAL A 93 10.18 4.78 22.59
N MET A 94 9.34 4.26 23.49
CA MET A 94 9.31 4.71 24.89
C MET A 94 10.58 4.36 25.67
N ALA A 95 11.23 3.23 25.33
CA ALA A 95 12.45 2.76 25.98
C ALA A 95 13.73 3.51 25.55
N ASN A 96 13.72 4.18 24.40
CA ASN A 96 14.90 4.88 23.86
C ASN A 96 14.86 6.38 24.15
N PRO A 97 15.98 7.08 24.38
CA PRO A 97 15.99 8.52 24.63
C PRO A 97 15.59 9.33 23.40
N ALA A 98 15.02 10.52 23.61
CA ALA A 98 14.77 11.46 22.52
C ALA A 98 16.08 11.84 21.82
N GLY A 99 16.01 12.04 20.50
CA GLY A 99 17.17 12.22 19.63
C GLY A 99 17.69 10.92 19.00
N THR A 100 17.28 9.75 19.51
CA THR A 100 17.67 8.45 18.93
C THR A 100 17.08 8.27 17.53
N LEU A 101 17.91 7.86 16.57
CA LEU A 101 17.43 7.28 15.32
C LEU A 101 17.49 5.76 15.46
N ILE A 102 16.32 5.11 15.45
CA ILE A 102 16.23 3.66 15.48
C ILE A 102 16.30 3.18 14.03
N ASP A 103 17.39 2.51 13.70
CA ASP A 103 17.60 1.82 12.43
C ASP A 103 17.06 0.38 12.54
N GLY A 104 16.23 -0.02 11.59
CA GLY A 104 15.70 -1.38 11.54
C GLY A 104 14.84 -1.75 12.74
N LEU A 105 13.87 -0.91 13.11
CA LEU A 105 12.98 -1.16 14.26
C LEU A 105 12.25 -2.52 14.16
N LYS A 106 12.08 -3.02 12.94
CA LYS A 106 11.47 -4.34 12.64
C LYS A 106 12.50 -5.40 12.19
N GLY A 107 13.77 -5.20 12.53
CA GLY A 107 14.90 -6.06 12.17
C GLY A 107 15.82 -5.44 11.10
N THR A 108 16.98 -6.05 10.91
CA THR A 108 18.02 -5.62 9.94
C THR A 108 17.79 -6.18 8.52
N GLY A 109 16.58 -6.66 8.23
CA GLY A 109 16.22 -7.26 6.95
C GLY A 109 14.74 -7.04 6.65
N PRO A 110 14.24 -7.51 5.49
CA PRO A 110 12.87 -7.30 5.10
C PRO A 110 11.90 -7.83 6.16
N VAL A 111 10.90 -7.01 6.49
CA VAL A 111 9.81 -7.42 7.37
C VAL A 111 8.93 -8.39 6.58
N VAL A 112 8.94 -9.65 6.99
CA VAL A 112 8.14 -10.72 6.40
C VAL A 112 6.90 -10.96 7.25
N VAL A 113 5.73 -11.01 6.61
CA VAL A 113 4.45 -11.27 7.26
C VAL A 113 3.89 -12.58 6.72
N THR A 114 3.36 -13.41 7.61
CA THR A 114 2.56 -14.58 7.23
C THR A 114 1.09 -14.16 7.14
N PRO A 115 0.42 -14.30 5.99
CA PRO A 115 -0.99 -13.94 5.86
C PRO A 115 -1.86 -14.85 6.75
N PRO A 116 -3.00 -14.35 7.27
CA PRO A 116 -3.97 -15.20 7.94
C PRO A 116 -4.56 -16.23 6.96
N HIS A 117 -5.09 -17.33 7.49
CA HIS A 117 -5.81 -18.33 6.68
C HIS A 117 -7.00 -17.70 5.95
N ARG A 118 -7.19 -18.05 4.67
CA ARG A 118 -8.34 -17.68 3.84
C ARG A 118 -8.82 -18.91 3.08
N ASP A 119 -10.13 -19.10 3.02
CA ASP A 119 -10.72 -20.24 2.30
C ASP A 119 -10.63 -20.10 0.78
N HIS A 120 -10.58 -18.85 0.28
CA HIS A 120 -10.61 -18.54 -1.15
C HIS A 120 -9.41 -17.70 -1.58
N VAL A 121 -8.19 -18.19 -1.36
CA VAL A 121 -6.98 -17.54 -1.90
C VAL A 121 -6.97 -17.61 -3.42
N TYR A 122 -6.86 -16.47 -4.07
CA TYR A 122 -6.82 -16.36 -5.52
C TYR A 122 -5.51 -16.90 -6.08
N ARG A 123 -5.60 -17.85 -7.03
CA ARG A 123 -4.44 -18.49 -7.67
C ARG A 123 -4.30 -18.14 -9.15
N GLY A 124 -5.19 -17.31 -9.68
CA GLY A 124 -5.13 -16.86 -11.08
C GLY A 124 -4.11 -15.73 -11.27
N LYS A 125 -4.03 -15.22 -12.51
CA LYS A 125 -3.13 -14.11 -12.84
C LYS A 125 -3.69 -12.78 -12.32
N VAL A 126 -2.87 -11.97 -11.67
CA VAL A 126 -3.26 -10.64 -11.16
C VAL A 126 -2.62 -9.54 -12.00
N TYR A 127 -3.43 -8.57 -12.41
CA TYR A 127 -2.99 -7.34 -13.07
C TYR A 127 -3.48 -6.15 -12.25
N LEU A 128 -2.57 -5.31 -11.78
CA LEU A 128 -2.86 -4.16 -10.94
C LEU A 128 -2.76 -2.89 -11.77
N LEU A 129 -3.86 -2.16 -11.93
CA LEU A 129 -3.85 -0.88 -12.64
C LEU A 129 -3.48 0.25 -11.68
N THR A 130 -2.42 0.98 -12.00
CA THR A 130 -1.93 2.12 -11.22
C THR A 130 -1.89 3.40 -12.05
N ALA A 131 -1.95 4.53 -11.36
CA ALA A 131 -1.81 5.86 -11.94
C ALA A 131 -0.98 6.76 -11.01
N ASN A 132 -0.62 7.96 -11.45
CA ASN A 132 0.15 8.93 -10.66
C ASN A 132 -0.50 9.31 -9.32
N ASN A 133 -1.81 9.19 -9.20
CA ASN A 133 -2.58 9.46 -7.99
C ASN A 133 -2.80 8.21 -7.11
N THR A 134 -2.30 7.05 -7.54
CA THR A 134 -2.17 5.88 -6.67
C THR A 134 -1.11 6.18 -5.61
N PHE A 135 -1.50 6.39 -4.35
CA PHE A 135 -0.63 6.97 -3.32
C PHE A 135 -0.78 6.28 -1.95
N SER A 136 0.16 6.51 -1.01
CA SER A 136 0.10 6.00 0.36
C SER A 136 -0.10 4.48 0.41
N ALA A 137 -1.08 3.97 1.17
CA ALA A 137 -1.37 2.54 1.27
C ALA A 137 -1.66 1.87 -0.09
N ALA A 138 -2.13 2.61 -1.09
CA ALA A 138 -2.31 2.09 -2.44
C ALA A 138 -0.99 1.90 -3.19
N ALA A 139 -0.05 2.83 -3.06
CA ALA A 139 1.29 2.67 -3.61
C ALA A 139 2.06 1.54 -2.89
N MET A 140 1.91 1.44 -1.56
CA MET A 140 2.46 0.30 -0.80
C MET A 140 1.85 -1.02 -1.26
N PHE A 141 0.53 -1.09 -1.52
CA PHE A 141 -0.10 -2.29 -2.08
C PHE A 141 0.49 -2.68 -3.45
N ALA A 142 0.73 -1.70 -4.32
CA ALA A 142 1.40 -1.95 -5.60
C ALA A 142 2.81 -2.55 -5.41
N ALA A 143 3.56 -2.06 -4.43
CA ALA A 143 4.84 -2.63 -4.04
C ALA A 143 4.71 -4.04 -3.48
N TYR A 144 3.71 -4.33 -2.63
CA TYR A 144 3.47 -5.68 -2.12
C TYR A 144 3.20 -6.66 -3.26
N VAL A 145 2.37 -6.27 -4.24
CA VAL A 145 2.05 -7.09 -5.40
C VAL A 145 3.31 -7.35 -6.25
N LYS A 146 4.07 -6.30 -6.60
CA LYS A 146 5.21 -6.42 -7.49
C LYS A 146 6.41 -7.09 -6.84
N CYS A 147 6.84 -6.60 -5.67
CA CYS A 147 8.05 -7.07 -4.99
C CYS A 147 7.96 -8.54 -4.54
N ASN A 148 6.74 -9.08 -4.40
CA ASN A 148 6.51 -10.48 -4.02
C ASN A 148 6.04 -11.34 -5.20
N GLY A 149 6.01 -10.82 -6.43
CA GLY A 149 5.61 -11.59 -7.60
C GLY A 149 4.15 -12.05 -7.59
N LEU A 150 3.27 -11.35 -6.88
CA LEU A 150 1.85 -11.71 -6.75
C LEU A 150 1.03 -11.29 -7.98
N GLY A 151 1.58 -10.43 -8.83
CA GLY A 151 0.92 -9.91 -10.01
C GLY A 151 1.80 -9.01 -10.85
N LYS A 152 1.21 -8.41 -11.87
CA LYS A 152 1.85 -7.46 -12.78
C LYS A 152 1.23 -6.07 -12.64
N VAL A 153 2.07 -5.04 -12.54
CA VAL A 153 1.63 -3.64 -12.47
C VAL A 153 1.51 -3.08 -13.89
N VAL A 154 0.38 -2.45 -14.19
CA VAL A 154 0.05 -1.88 -15.51
C VAL A 154 -0.39 -0.43 -15.33
N GLY A 155 0.04 0.47 -16.21
CA GLY A 155 -0.38 1.88 -16.16
C GLY A 155 0.77 2.83 -15.88
N GLU A 156 0.54 3.83 -15.03
CA GLU A 156 1.58 4.81 -14.66
C GLU A 156 2.19 4.49 -13.29
N GLU A 157 3.39 5.04 -13.07
CA GLU A 157 4.09 4.99 -11.79
C GLU A 157 3.21 5.59 -10.67
N PRO A 158 2.98 4.87 -9.55
CA PRO A 158 2.31 5.42 -8.37
C PRO A 158 3.04 6.66 -7.85
N GLY A 159 2.31 7.65 -7.36
CA GLY A 159 2.87 8.95 -6.97
C GLY A 159 3.72 8.97 -5.71
N GLN A 160 3.94 7.83 -5.06
CA GLN A 160 4.77 7.72 -3.86
C GLN A 160 6.06 6.98 -4.17
N ALA A 161 7.19 7.58 -3.79
CA ALA A 161 8.49 6.94 -3.85
C ALA A 161 8.54 5.66 -3.01
N THR A 162 9.39 4.71 -3.38
CA THR A 162 9.57 3.45 -2.65
C THR A 162 10.38 3.60 -1.38
N ASN A 163 11.17 4.68 -1.25
CA ASN A 163 11.72 5.17 0.01
C ASN A 163 11.04 6.50 0.35
N PHE A 164 10.31 6.53 1.46
CA PHE A 164 9.49 7.69 1.80
C PHE A 164 9.37 7.86 3.32
N VAL A 165 9.15 9.10 3.74
CA VAL A 165 8.79 9.41 5.12
C VAL A 165 7.29 9.23 5.33
N ALA A 166 6.90 8.74 6.49
CA ALA A 166 5.52 8.47 6.87
C ALA A 166 5.31 8.72 8.36
N ASP A 167 4.06 8.60 8.79
CA ASP A 167 3.58 8.78 10.17
C ASP A 167 4.00 10.12 10.80
N ALA A 168 3.04 10.93 11.24
CA ALA A 168 3.34 12.30 11.64
C ALA A 168 2.92 12.64 13.06
N VAL A 169 3.69 13.52 13.68
CA VAL A 169 3.32 14.21 14.92
C VAL A 169 2.66 15.53 14.55
N PRO A 170 1.44 15.82 15.04
CA PRO A 170 0.77 17.09 14.80
C PRO A 170 1.28 18.18 15.75
N PHE A 171 1.42 19.39 15.22
CA PHE A 171 1.85 20.59 15.96
C PHE A 171 0.90 21.74 15.69
N THR A 172 0.72 22.62 16.68
CA THR A 172 -0.02 23.88 16.54
C THR A 172 0.86 25.03 17.02
N MET A 173 1.05 26.03 16.16
CA MET A 173 1.89 27.18 16.43
C MET A 173 1.25 28.08 17.51
N PRO A 174 1.98 28.44 18.59
CA PRO A 174 1.37 29.08 19.76
C PRO A 174 0.84 30.49 19.51
N ASN A 175 1.41 31.22 18.55
CA ASN A 175 1.03 32.62 18.29
C ASN A 175 0.03 32.77 17.13
N SER A 176 0.12 31.91 16.11
CA SER A 176 -0.73 32.01 14.91
C SER A 176 -1.88 31.00 14.88
N GLY A 177 -1.81 29.94 15.69
CA GLY A 177 -2.77 28.82 15.64
C GLY A 177 -2.64 27.93 14.41
N LEU A 178 -1.66 28.17 13.53
CA LEU A 178 -1.43 27.32 12.35
C LEU A 178 -1.06 25.90 12.78
N SER A 179 -1.68 24.92 12.13
CA SER A 179 -1.39 23.50 12.35
C SER A 179 -0.56 22.92 11.22
N PHE A 180 0.40 22.08 11.59
CA PHE A 180 1.26 21.35 10.65
C PHE A 180 1.64 20.01 11.26
N GLU A 181 2.18 19.12 10.43
CA GLU A 181 2.60 17.79 10.86
C GLU A 181 4.05 17.55 10.44
N VAL A 182 4.80 16.81 11.26
CA VAL A 182 6.18 16.41 10.95
C VAL A 182 6.29 14.90 11.02
N SER A 183 6.77 14.29 9.94
CA SER A 183 6.96 12.84 9.86
C SER A 183 8.07 12.37 10.80
N PHE A 184 7.87 11.24 11.47
CA PHE A 184 8.85 10.65 12.39
C PHE A 184 9.40 9.30 11.92
N SER A 185 8.83 8.71 10.87
CA SER A 185 9.27 7.43 10.33
C SER A 185 9.74 7.53 8.88
N GLU A 186 10.58 6.59 8.48
CA GLU A 186 10.99 6.36 7.11
C GLU A 186 10.80 4.89 6.76
N ILE A 187 10.17 4.64 5.61
CA ILE A 187 9.82 3.31 5.11
C ILE A 187 10.53 3.09 3.79
N HIS A 188 11.25 1.97 3.68
CA HIS A 188 11.80 1.50 2.41
C HIS A 188 11.02 0.27 1.98
N MET A 189 10.50 0.26 0.75
CA MET A 189 9.84 -0.93 0.21
C MET A 189 10.81 -2.08 0.01
N ALA A 190 10.27 -3.29 -0.12
CA ALA A 190 11.07 -4.52 -0.21
C ALA A 190 11.87 -4.65 -1.52
N CYS A 191 11.54 -3.85 -2.54
CA CYS A 191 12.24 -3.78 -3.82
C CYS A 191 12.18 -2.35 -4.39
N GLU A 192 12.99 -2.10 -5.41
CA GLU A 192 13.01 -0.83 -6.17
C GLU A 192 13.23 0.42 -5.29
N GLN A 193 13.99 0.28 -4.18
CA GLN A 193 14.26 1.33 -3.20
C GLN A 193 14.83 2.61 -3.84
N SER A 194 14.06 3.70 -3.79
CA SER A 194 14.34 4.97 -4.44
C SER A 194 13.62 6.11 -3.71
N TYR A 195 14.31 7.23 -3.49
CA TYR A 195 13.71 8.45 -2.93
C TYR A 195 12.98 9.31 -3.98
N TYR A 196 13.08 8.96 -5.26
CA TYR A 196 12.58 9.77 -6.36
C TYR A 196 11.50 9.04 -7.18
N HIS A 197 11.45 7.72 -7.08
CA HIS A 197 10.61 6.89 -7.92
C HIS A 197 9.77 5.93 -7.08
N GLY A 198 8.49 5.82 -7.45
CA GLY A 198 7.61 4.76 -7.02
C GLY A 198 7.88 3.45 -7.75
N ILE A 199 7.02 2.47 -7.48
CA ILE A 199 7.08 1.17 -8.15
C ILE A 199 6.88 1.35 -9.63
N GLN A 200 7.86 0.90 -10.41
CA GLN A 200 7.79 0.99 -11.86
C GLN A 200 6.71 0.01 -12.37
N PRO A 201 5.83 0.38 -13.30
CA PRO A 201 4.93 -0.56 -13.91
C PRO A 201 5.70 -1.66 -14.65
N ASP A 202 5.25 -2.92 -14.59
CA ASP A 202 5.74 -3.98 -15.48
C ASP A 202 5.36 -3.67 -16.95
N TYR A 203 4.18 -3.06 -17.13
CA TYR A 203 3.65 -2.64 -18.42
C TYR A 203 3.28 -1.15 -18.34
N PRO A 204 4.25 -0.23 -18.54
CA PRO A 204 4.01 1.19 -18.48
C PRO A 204 3.08 1.63 -19.62
N PHE A 205 1.99 2.31 -19.26
CA PHE A 205 0.99 2.79 -20.22
C PHE A 205 0.26 4.00 -19.66
N ALA A 206 0.41 5.16 -20.30
CA ALA A 206 -0.34 6.37 -19.99
C ALA A 206 -1.46 6.56 -21.00
N ALA A 207 -2.68 6.82 -20.53
CA ALA A 207 -3.81 7.14 -21.41
C ALA A 207 -3.52 8.47 -22.15
N SER A 208 -3.77 8.51 -23.47
CA SER A 208 -3.64 9.76 -24.22
C SER A 208 -4.74 10.73 -23.83
N ARG A 209 -4.48 12.05 -23.94
CA ARG A 209 -5.52 13.08 -23.73
C ARG A 209 -6.77 12.83 -24.58
N GLU A 210 -6.58 12.31 -25.78
CA GLU A 210 -7.65 11.95 -26.70
C GLU A 210 -8.51 10.79 -26.14
N SER A 211 -7.89 9.70 -25.66
CA SER A 211 -8.63 8.58 -25.04
C SER A 211 -9.42 9.01 -23.80
N ILE A 212 -8.89 9.96 -23.03
CA ILE A 212 -9.60 10.54 -21.87
C ILE A 212 -10.85 11.33 -22.33
N SER A 213 -10.77 12.01 -23.48
CA SER A 213 -11.87 12.84 -23.99
C SER A 213 -13.02 12.04 -24.62
N THR A 214 -12.75 10.82 -25.09
CA THR A 214 -13.75 9.94 -25.71
C THR A 214 -14.46 9.04 -24.70
N GLY A 215 -14.03 9.03 -23.43
CA GLY A 215 -14.55 8.15 -22.39
C GLY A 215 -14.08 6.70 -22.51
N GLU A 216 -13.11 6.42 -23.39
CA GLU A 216 -12.50 5.10 -23.53
C GLU A 216 -11.51 4.82 -22.39
N ASP A 217 -11.64 3.66 -21.77
CA ASP A 217 -10.67 3.21 -20.77
C ASP A 217 -9.47 2.54 -21.44
N ALA A 218 -8.57 3.35 -22.00
CA ALA A 218 -7.41 2.87 -22.74
C ALA A 218 -6.48 1.95 -21.93
N VAL A 219 -6.35 2.18 -20.61
CA VAL A 219 -5.51 1.34 -19.75
C VAL A 219 -6.16 -0.03 -19.50
N LEU A 220 -7.47 -0.05 -19.25
CA LEU A 220 -8.22 -1.30 -19.10
C LEU A 220 -8.20 -2.09 -20.41
N ASP A 221 -8.43 -1.42 -21.55
CA ASP A 221 -8.42 -2.05 -22.87
C ASP A 221 -7.04 -2.61 -23.23
N TYR A 222 -5.97 -1.86 -22.96
CA TYR A 222 -4.60 -2.34 -23.08
C TYR A 222 -4.38 -3.61 -22.22
N THR A 223 -4.87 -3.60 -20.99
CA THR A 223 -4.75 -4.75 -20.08
C THR A 223 -5.56 -5.95 -20.57
N LEU A 224 -6.76 -5.75 -21.10
CA LEU A 224 -7.57 -6.82 -21.68
C LEU A 224 -6.87 -7.47 -22.88
N LYS A 225 -6.16 -6.70 -23.71
CA LYS A 225 -5.31 -7.22 -24.79
C LYS A 225 -4.14 -8.04 -24.25
N LEU A 226 -3.45 -7.57 -23.19
CA LEU A 226 -2.39 -8.35 -22.52
C LEU A 226 -2.87 -9.72 -22.01
N ILE A 227 -4.12 -9.79 -21.55
CA ILE A 227 -4.73 -11.03 -21.03
C ILE A 227 -5.24 -11.94 -22.17
N GLY A 228 -5.24 -11.48 -23.42
CA GLY A 228 -5.78 -12.21 -24.57
C GLY A 228 -7.32 -12.24 -24.60
N LYS A 229 -7.97 -11.20 -24.05
CA LYS A 229 -9.43 -11.07 -24.00
C LYS A 229 -10.00 -10.14 -25.08
N ARG A 230 -9.15 -9.46 -25.85
CA ARG A 230 -9.50 -8.64 -27.01
C ARG A 230 -8.39 -8.70 -28.04
#